data_AF-A0A519FU62-F1
#
_entry.id   AF-A0A519FU62-F1
#
_cell.length_a   1.000
_cell.length_b   1.000
_cell.length_c   1.000
_cell.angle_alpha   90.00
_cell.angle_beta   90.00
_cell.angle_gamma   90.00
#
_symmetry.space_group_name_H-M   'P 1'
#
loop_
_entity.id
_entity.type
_entity.pdbx_description
1 polymer ?
#
loop_
_entity_poly.entity_id
_entity_poly.type
_entity_poly.pdbx_seq_one_letter_code
_entity_poly.pdbx_strand_id
1 'polypeptide(L)'
;MHAAHRVGVARGGELPVVAATSDPDTVRRVQADLGLERSAGLVEEALGRIARGAADAGIRRILVAGGESSGAVVNGLGVRALHIGREVAPGVPWTVAAGDEPIGLLLKSGNFGGDEVFVDALAMADAR
;
A
#
# COMPACT_ATOMS: atom_id res chain seq x y z
N MET A 1 16.92 -3.56 3.17
CA MET A 1 16.19 -4.00 4.38
C MET A 1 14.83 -4.51 3.89
N HIS A 2 14.78 -5.73 3.36
CA HIS A 2 13.63 -6.24 2.60
C HIS A 2 12.89 -7.29 3.44
N ALA A 3 11.56 -7.32 3.34
CA ALA A 3 10.61 -8.00 4.25
C ALA A 3 10.11 -9.36 3.70
N ALA A 4 9.75 -10.29 4.59
CA ALA A 4 9.14 -11.58 4.28
C ALA A 4 7.65 -11.41 4.22
N HIS A 5 7.07 -12.19 3.35
CA HIS A 5 5.77 -11.95 2.82
C HIS A 5 4.75 -12.93 3.39
N ARG A 6 4.02 -12.48 4.41
CA ARG A 6 2.82 -13.16 4.89
C ARG A 6 1.64 -12.20 4.83
N VAL A 7 0.84 -12.29 3.78
CA VAL A 7 -0.38 -11.48 3.58
C VAL A 7 -1.41 -11.89 4.66
N GLY A 8 -1.56 -11.07 5.69
CA GLY A 8 -2.58 -11.25 6.73
C GLY A 8 -3.58 -10.10 6.69
N VAL A 9 -4.88 -10.41 6.83
CA VAL A 9 -5.93 -9.40 7.04
C VAL A 9 -6.15 -9.25 8.54
N ALA A 10 -5.76 -8.12 9.13
CA ALA A 10 -6.11 -7.79 10.51
C ALA A 10 -7.42 -6.99 10.54
N ARG A 11 -8.33 -7.35 11.46
CA ARG A 11 -9.50 -6.53 11.81
C ARG A 11 -9.16 -5.69 13.04
N GLY A 12 -8.62 -4.50 12.84
CA GLY A 12 -8.87 -3.38 13.75
C GLY A 12 -10.18 -2.74 13.33
N GLY A 13 -11.07 -2.38 14.27
CA GLY A 13 -12.44 -1.91 13.97
C GLY A 13 -12.54 -1.09 12.68
N GLU A 14 -13.33 -1.61 11.73
CA GLU A 14 -13.77 -1.02 10.45
C GLU A 14 -12.75 -0.87 9.30
N LEU A 15 -11.43 -0.89 9.52
CA LEU A 15 -10.44 -0.74 8.43
C LEU A 15 -9.59 -2.02 8.21
N PRO A 16 -9.71 -2.70 7.06
CA PRO A 16 -8.92 -3.89 6.79
C PRO A 16 -7.44 -3.53 6.54
N VAL A 17 -6.54 -4.15 7.29
CA VAL A 17 -5.09 -4.00 7.08
C VAL A 17 -4.54 -5.26 6.44
N VAL A 18 -3.82 -5.09 5.33
CA VAL A 18 -3.06 -6.15 4.67
C VAL A 18 -1.58 -5.87 4.82
N ALA A 19 -0.86 -6.73 5.53
CA ALA A 19 0.57 -6.58 5.75
C ALA A 19 1.33 -7.76 5.13
N ALA A 20 2.50 -7.48 4.56
CA ALA A 20 3.49 -8.46 4.13
C ALA A 20 4.87 -8.14 4.72
N THR A 21 4.86 -7.51 5.90
CA THR A 21 6.03 -7.19 6.71
C THR A 21 6.29 -8.36 7.67
N SER A 22 7.54 -8.73 7.88
CA SER A 22 7.95 -9.80 8.80
C SER A 22 9.38 -9.58 9.28
N ASP A 23 9.79 -10.31 10.32
CA ASP A 23 11.14 -10.24 10.86
C ASP A 23 12.21 -10.68 9.83
N PRO A 24 13.45 -10.16 9.93
CA PRO A 24 14.55 -10.47 9.01
C PRO A 24 14.82 -11.96 8.76
N ASP A 25 14.67 -12.80 9.79
CA ASP A 25 14.93 -14.24 9.67
C ASP A 25 13.86 -14.93 8.84
N THR A 26 12.60 -14.58 9.05
CA THR A 26 11.50 -15.06 8.23
C THR A 26 11.67 -14.66 6.77
N VAL A 27 12.21 -13.45 6.50
CA VAL A 27 12.49 -13.02 5.12
C VAL A 27 13.51 -13.90 4.46
N ARG A 28 14.63 -14.11 5.16
CA ARG A 28 15.72 -14.93 4.64
C ARG A 28 15.25 -16.34 4.33
N ARG A 29 14.42 -16.93 5.19
CA ARG A 29 13.84 -18.27 4.92
C ARG A 29 12.97 -18.29 3.67
N VAL A 30 12.00 -17.37 3.56
CA VAL A 30 11.12 -17.30 2.39
C VAL A 30 11.91 -17.07 1.09
N GLN A 31 12.92 -16.19 1.14
CA GLN A 31 13.78 -15.91 -0.01
C GLN A 31 14.70 -17.09 -0.35
N ALA A 32 15.16 -17.86 0.63
CA ALA A 32 15.91 -19.09 0.38
C ALA A 32 15.04 -20.17 -0.27
N ASP A 33 13.78 -20.28 0.13
CA ASP A 33 12.85 -21.31 -0.38
C ASP A 33 12.30 -20.98 -1.77
N LEU A 34 11.94 -19.71 -2.01
CA LEU A 34 11.25 -19.28 -3.23
C LEU A 34 12.15 -18.54 -4.22
N GLY A 35 13.30 -18.05 -3.77
CA GLY A 35 14.11 -17.08 -4.50
C GLY A 35 13.65 -15.64 -4.24
N LEU A 36 14.61 -14.71 -4.26
CA LEU A 36 14.38 -13.28 -3.98
C LEU A 36 13.29 -12.70 -4.90
N GLU A 37 13.50 -12.77 -6.21
CA GLU A 37 12.61 -12.16 -7.21
C GLU A 37 11.20 -12.75 -7.16
N ARG A 38 11.09 -14.08 -7.09
CA ARG A 38 9.81 -14.77 -7.06
C ARG A 38 9.03 -14.44 -5.78
N SER A 39 9.71 -14.39 -4.63
CA SER A 39 9.06 -14.05 -3.37
C SER A 39 8.48 -12.63 -3.39
N ALA A 40 9.24 -11.65 -3.90
CA ALA A 40 8.79 -10.26 -4.04
C ALA A 40 7.63 -10.14 -5.04
N GLY A 41 7.77 -10.73 -6.22
CA GLY A 41 6.75 -10.70 -7.26
C GLY A 41 5.40 -11.28 -6.82
N LEU A 42 5.42 -12.36 -6.00
CA LEU A 42 4.19 -12.93 -5.44
C LEU A 42 3.43 -11.95 -4.54
N VAL A 43 4.14 -11.12 -3.77
CA VAL A 43 3.48 -10.11 -2.93
C VAL A 43 3.04 -8.92 -3.71
N GLU A 44 3.86 -8.42 -4.62
CA GLU A 44 3.47 -7.32 -5.49
C GLU A 44 2.21 -7.69 -6.28
N GLU A 45 2.16 -8.89 -6.87
CA GLU A 45 0.98 -9.38 -7.58
C GLU A 45 -0.25 -9.52 -6.67
N ALA A 46 -0.06 -10.06 -5.45
CA ALA A 46 -1.14 -10.18 -4.49
C ALA A 46 -1.69 -8.80 -4.07
N LEU A 47 -0.81 -7.83 -3.78
CA LEU A 47 -1.19 -6.47 -3.38
C LEU A 47 -1.92 -5.75 -4.52
N GLY A 48 -1.44 -5.87 -5.76
CA GLY A 48 -2.13 -5.33 -6.93
C GLY A 48 -3.55 -5.90 -7.10
N ARG A 49 -3.70 -7.23 -6.97
CA ARG A 49 -5.01 -7.89 -7.03
C ARG A 49 -5.95 -7.49 -5.89
N ILE A 50 -5.41 -7.37 -4.68
CA ILE A 50 -6.19 -6.93 -3.51
C ILE A 50 -6.67 -5.50 -3.70
N ALA A 51 -5.81 -4.58 -4.14
CA ALA A 51 -6.19 -3.20 -4.38
C ALA A 51 -7.27 -3.09 -5.45
N ARG A 52 -7.14 -3.86 -6.54
CA ARG A 52 -8.16 -3.93 -7.58
C ARG A 52 -9.50 -4.44 -7.04
N GLY A 53 -9.49 -5.56 -6.31
CA GLY A 53 -10.71 -6.11 -5.70
C GLY A 53 -11.35 -5.18 -4.68
N ALA A 54 -10.54 -4.45 -3.91
CA ALA A 54 -11.01 -3.41 -2.99
C ALA A 54 -11.71 -2.26 -3.74
N ALA A 55 -11.10 -1.77 -4.83
CA ALA A 55 -11.69 -0.73 -5.67
C ALA A 55 -13.00 -1.20 -6.34
N ASP A 56 -13.03 -2.42 -6.87
CA ASP A 56 -14.23 -3.01 -7.46
C ASP A 56 -15.34 -3.21 -6.40
N ALA A 57 -14.98 -3.40 -5.13
CA ALA A 57 -15.90 -3.45 -3.99
C ALA A 57 -16.32 -2.05 -3.44
N GLY A 58 -15.91 -0.97 -4.11
CA GLY A 58 -16.29 0.41 -3.76
C GLY A 58 -15.37 1.11 -2.75
N ILE A 59 -14.22 0.53 -2.39
CA ILE A 59 -13.21 1.25 -1.60
C ILE A 59 -12.57 2.33 -2.47
N ARG A 60 -12.59 3.57 -1.99
CA ARG A 60 -12.07 4.75 -2.73
C ARG A 60 -10.86 5.41 -2.07
N ARG A 61 -10.33 4.83 -1.00
CA ARG A 61 -9.13 5.31 -0.31
C ARG A 61 -8.24 4.11 -0.01
N ILE A 62 -7.00 4.16 -0.49
CA ILE A 62 -6.03 3.09 -0.29
C ILE A 62 -4.71 3.72 0.18
N LEU A 63 -4.24 3.28 1.33
CA LEU A 63 -2.97 3.70 1.92
C LEU A 63 -1.97 2.55 1.76
N VAL A 64 -0.76 2.84 1.28
CA VAL A 64 0.26 1.82 0.97
C VAL A 64 1.60 2.21 1.57
N ALA A 65 2.29 1.24 2.18
CA ALA A 65 3.68 1.37 2.62
C ALA A 65 4.62 0.53 1.74
N GLY A 66 5.76 1.11 1.36
CA GLY A 66 6.80 0.49 0.54
C GLY A 66 6.73 0.97 -0.91
N GLY A 67 7.89 1.21 -1.53
CA GLY A 67 7.96 1.75 -2.89
C GLY A 67 7.48 0.75 -3.94
N GLU A 68 7.96 -0.48 -3.83
CA GLU A 68 7.62 -1.63 -4.67
C GLU A 68 6.14 -1.99 -4.52
N SER A 69 5.67 -2.09 -3.27
CA SER A 69 4.25 -2.26 -2.94
C SER A 69 3.37 -1.16 -3.56
N SER A 70 3.80 0.11 -3.46
CA SER A 70 3.08 1.25 -4.05
C SER A 70 3.00 1.13 -5.56
N GLY A 71 4.10 0.78 -6.22
CA GLY A 71 4.13 0.53 -7.66
C GLY A 71 3.20 -0.60 -8.07
N ALA A 72 3.20 -1.71 -7.33
CA ALA A 72 2.33 -2.85 -7.60
C ALA A 72 0.84 -2.51 -7.44
N VAL A 73 0.46 -1.73 -6.42
CA VAL A 73 -0.90 -1.24 -6.22
C VAL A 73 -1.33 -0.30 -7.35
N VAL A 74 -0.50 0.68 -7.69
CA VAL A 74 -0.77 1.63 -8.80
C VAL A 74 -0.97 0.88 -10.12
N ASN A 75 -0.10 -0.09 -10.41
CA ASN A 75 -0.18 -0.93 -11.61
C ASN A 75 -1.44 -1.82 -11.60
N GLY A 76 -1.75 -2.46 -10.48
CA GLY A 76 -2.93 -3.32 -10.33
C GLY A 76 -4.26 -2.56 -10.49
N LEU A 77 -4.29 -1.30 -10.08
CA LEU A 77 -5.42 -0.39 -10.29
C LEU A 77 -5.49 0.18 -11.72
N GLY A 78 -4.45 -0.01 -12.54
CA GLY A 78 -4.38 0.56 -13.90
C GLY A 78 -4.21 2.07 -13.92
N VAL A 79 -3.69 2.67 -12.84
CA VAL A 79 -3.55 4.11 -12.70
C VAL A 79 -2.44 4.62 -13.62
N ARG A 80 -2.76 5.60 -14.48
CA ARG A 80 -1.80 6.18 -15.42
C ARG A 80 -1.38 7.60 -15.08
N ALA A 81 -2.14 8.28 -14.21
CA ALA A 81 -1.85 9.63 -13.76
C ALA A 81 -2.40 9.84 -12.34
N LEU A 82 -1.69 10.68 -11.59
CA LEU A 82 -2.04 11.09 -10.24
C LEU A 82 -2.11 12.61 -10.18
N HIS A 83 -3.15 13.14 -9.55
CA HIS A 83 -3.19 14.51 -9.09
C HIS A 83 -2.58 14.59 -7.69
N ILE A 84 -1.59 15.47 -7.50
CA ILE A 84 -0.95 15.68 -6.20
C ILE A 84 -1.84 16.61 -5.36
N GLY A 85 -2.21 16.13 -4.18
CA GLY A 85 -3.03 16.85 -3.21
C GLY A 85 -2.22 17.33 -2.01
N ARG A 86 -2.91 17.47 -0.87
CA ARG A 86 -2.32 17.96 0.37
C ARG A 86 -1.26 17.01 0.90
N GLU A 87 -0.15 17.57 1.36
CA GLU A 87 0.92 16.83 2.04
C GLU A 87 0.46 16.39 3.44
N VAL A 88 0.59 15.09 3.74
CA VAL A 88 0.33 14.54 5.09
C VAL A 88 1.58 14.63 5.96
N ALA A 89 2.72 14.27 5.38
CA ALA A 89 4.05 14.39 5.97
C ALA A 89 5.08 14.69 4.87
N PRO A 90 6.29 15.19 5.19
CA PRO A 90 7.30 15.53 4.17
C PRO A 90 7.54 14.40 3.17
N GLY A 91 7.22 14.66 1.89
CA GLY A 91 7.35 13.69 0.80
C GLY A 91 6.25 12.63 0.73
N VAL A 92 5.15 12.77 1.49
CA VAL A 92 4.01 11.85 1.50
C VAL A 92 2.70 12.65 1.32
N PRO A 93 2.35 13.03 0.09
CA PRO A 93 1.08 13.67 -0.20
C PRO A 93 -0.05 12.65 -0.39
N TRP A 94 -1.27 13.09 -0.10
CA TRP A 94 -2.44 12.49 -0.73
C TRP A 94 -2.36 12.69 -2.23
N THR A 95 -2.74 11.67 -2.97
CA THR A 95 -2.88 11.75 -4.43
C THR A 95 -4.24 11.22 -4.84
N VAL A 96 -4.71 11.61 -6.02
CA VAL A 96 -5.96 11.10 -6.59
C VAL A 96 -5.68 10.53 -7.96
N ALA A 97 -6.02 9.26 -8.16
CA ALA A 97 -5.95 8.61 -9.46
C ALA A 97 -6.93 9.28 -10.45
N ALA A 98 -6.40 9.70 -11.59
CA ALA A 98 -7.21 10.25 -12.67
C ALA A 98 -8.05 9.14 -13.33
N GLY A 99 -9.32 9.41 -13.59
CA GLY A 99 -10.28 8.47 -14.20
C GLY A 99 -11.72 8.84 -13.84
N ASP A 100 -12.67 8.05 -14.35
CA ASP A 100 -14.10 8.28 -14.14
C ASP A 100 -14.53 8.01 -12.69
N GLU A 101 -13.83 7.11 -12.00
CA GLU A 101 -14.03 6.80 -10.59
C GLU A 101 -12.74 7.13 -9.81
N PRO A 102 -12.61 8.36 -9.26
CA PRO A 102 -11.40 8.77 -8.57
C PRO A 102 -11.12 7.93 -7.32
N ILE A 103 -9.87 7.50 -7.17
CA ILE A 103 -9.38 6.78 -5.99
C ILE A 103 -8.31 7.63 -5.31
N GLY A 104 -8.50 7.93 -4.03
CA GLY A 104 -7.49 8.54 -3.19
C GLY A 104 -6.40 7.53 -2.82
N LEU A 105 -5.15 7.87 -3.12
CA LEU A 105 -3.99 7.05 -2.83
C LEU A 105 -3.00 7.82 -1.95
N LEU A 106 -2.60 7.20 -0.83
CA LEU A 106 -1.46 7.65 -0.03
C LEU A 106 -0.33 6.65 -0.24
N LEU A 107 0.71 7.06 -0.97
CA LEU A 107 1.82 6.19 -1.34
C LEU A 107 3.05 6.54 -0.50
N LYS A 108 3.25 5.80 0.59
CA LYS A 108 4.33 6.03 1.53
C LYS A 108 5.54 5.16 1.17
N SER A 109 6.60 5.75 0.64
CA SER A 109 7.86 5.04 0.51
C SER A 109 8.47 4.76 1.90
N GLY A 110 9.34 3.75 1.99
CA GLY A 110 9.75 3.13 3.26
C GLY A 110 10.01 4.10 4.42
N ASN A 111 11.07 4.91 4.33
CA ASN A 111 11.53 5.76 5.44
C ASN A 111 10.86 7.14 5.53
N PHE A 112 9.77 7.37 4.80
CA PHE A 112 9.11 8.67 4.74
C PHE A 112 7.90 8.74 5.69
N GLY A 113 7.65 9.92 6.26
CA GLY A 113 6.60 10.14 7.27
C GLY A 113 6.99 9.64 8.67
N GLY A 114 6.32 10.19 9.69
CA GLY A 114 6.44 9.71 11.07
C GLY A 114 5.61 8.45 11.32
N ASP A 115 5.70 7.90 12.53
CA ASP A 115 5.00 6.67 12.92
C ASP A 115 3.47 6.78 12.79
N GLU A 116 2.95 8.00 12.94
CA GLU A 116 1.52 8.31 12.91
C GLU A 116 0.99 8.66 11.51
N VAL A 117 1.81 8.61 10.45
CA VAL A 117 1.43 9.09 9.11
C VAL A 117 0.13 8.47 8.55
N PHE A 118 -0.17 7.20 8.86
CA PHE A 118 -1.43 6.58 8.45
C PHE A 118 -2.61 7.03 9.29
N VAL A 119 -2.41 7.29 10.59
CA VAL A 119 -3.44 7.85 11.48
C VAL A 119 -3.75 9.29 11.05
N ASP A 120 -2.72 10.09 10.80
CA ASP A 120 -2.83 11.46 10.30
C ASP A 120 -3.56 11.50 8.96
N ALA A 121 -3.21 10.61 8.03
CA ALA A 121 -3.86 10.52 6.73
C ALA A 121 -5.35 10.18 6.84
N LEU A 122 -5.72 9.24 7.71
CA LEU A 122 -7.12 8.87 7.95
C LEU A 122 -7.90 10.03 8.58
N ALA A 123 -7.35 10.69 9.60
CA ALA A 123 -7.96 11.87 10.22
C ALA A 123 -8.16 13.01 9.21
N MET A 124 -7.20 13.22 8.30
CA MET A 124 -7.31 14.21 7.22
C MET A 124 -8.37 13.84 6.18
N ALA A 125 -8.62 12.56 5.92
CA ALA A 125 -9.60 12.11 4.95
C ALA A 125 -11.05 12.18 5.47
N ASP A 126 -11.23 12.22 6.79
CA ASP A 126 -12.54 12.37 7.44
C ASP A 126 -12.93 13.82 7.71
N ALA A 127 -11.96 14.74 7.65
CA ALA A 127 -12.22 16.18 7.62
C ALA A 127 -12.83 16.55 6.24
N ARG A 128 -14.14 16.80 6.22
CA ARG A 128 -14.91 17.22 5.04
C ARG A 128 -14.50 18.60 4.54
#